data_AF-A0A973GFI3-F1
#
_entry.id   AF-A0A973GFI3-F1
#
_cell.length_a   1.000
_cell.length_b   1.000
_cell.length_c   1.000
_cell.angle_alpha   90.00
_cell.angle_beta   90.00
_cell.angle_gamma   90.00
#
_symmetry.space_group_name_H-M   'P 1'
#
loop_
_entity.id
_entity.type
_entity.pdbx_description
1 polymer ?
#
loop_
_entity_poly.entity_id
_entity_poly.type
_entity_poly.pdbx_seq_one_letter_code
_entity_poly.pdbx_strand_id
1 'polypeptide(L)'
;MYDKDFGILFWTHLLLIIAVWSSPFWLPWELILIGIILYYLQLLLVGDCILTKWQFKSQRREMTFYAHVLEKLGFQFDRHKVRFTADYIMPGIILGIALLWQLL
;
A
#
# COMPACT_ATOMS: atom_id res chain seq x y z
N MET A 1 8.87 -2.12 -19.91
CA MET A 1 9.89 -2.42 -18.89
C MET A 1 10.06 -1.14 -18.09
N TYR A 2 9.63 -1.11 -16.82
CA TYR A 2 9.67 0.12 -16.04
C TYR A 2 11.10 0.36 -15.56
N ASP A 3 11.67 1.50 -15.94
CA ASP A 3 13.11 1.82 -15.88
C ASP A 3 13.70 1.97 -14.45
N LYS A 4 12.95 1.60 -13.40
CA LYS A 4 13.30 1.81 -11.98
C LYS A 4 12.92 0.64 -11.08
N ASP A 5 13.11 -0.57 -11.57
CA ASP A 5 12.71 -1.81 -10.88
C ASP A 5 13.30 -1.96 -9.46
N PHE A 6 14.39 -1.26 -9.12
CA PHE A 6 15.04 -1.32 -7.79
C PHE A 6 15.65 0.02 -7.34
N GLY A 7 15.11 1.15 -7.80
CA GLY A 7 15.60 2.47 -7.38
C GLY A 7 15.30 2.77 -5.90
N ILE A 8 15.83 3.88 -5.39
CA ILE A 8 15.56 4.35 -4.01
C ILE A 8 14.06 4.39 -3.71
N LEU A 9 13.25 4.87 -4.67
CA LEU A 9 11.79 4.91 -4.53
C LEU A 9 11.16 3.52 -4.30
N PHE A 10 11.65 2.48 -4.97
CA PHE A 10 11.15 1.10 -4.78
C PHE A 10 11.43 0.63 -3.35
N TRP A 11 12.66 0.80 -2.88
CA TRP A 11 13.06 0.38 -1.52
C TRP A 11 12.36 1.20 -0.44
N THR A 12 12.23 2.51 -0.61
CA THR A 12 11.44 3.36 0.30
C THR A 12 9.99 2.91 0.36
N HIS A 13 9.37 2.60 -0.78
CA HIS A 13 7.99 2.12 -0.83
C HIS A 13 7.85 0.76 -0.16
N LEU A 14 8.77 -0.17 -0.41
CA LEU A 14 8.81 -1.49 0.21
C LEU A 14 8.97 -1.38 1.73
N LEU A 15 9.92 -0.58 2.21
CA LEU A 15 10.14 -0.37 3.64
C LEU A 15 8.93 0.27 4.31
N LEU A 16 8.26 1.22 3.64
CA LEU A 16 7.04 1.83 4.16
C LEU A 16 5.90 0.81 4.25
N ILE A 17 5.74 -0.07 3.25
CA ILE A 17 4.76 -1.16 3.31
C ILE A 17 5.06 -2.10 4.49
N ILE A 18 6.32 -2.51 4.66
CA ILE A 18 6.73 -3.37 5.79
C ILE A 18 6.47 -2.66 7.12
N ALA A 19 6.81 -1.38 7.23
CA ALA A 19 6.56 -0.58 8.42
C ALA A 19 5.06 -0.53 8.76
N VAL A 20 4.21 -0.30 7.75
CA VAL A 20 2.75 -0.30 7.90
C VAL A 20 2.23 -1.68 8.35
N TRP A 21 2.70 -2.77 7.76
CA TRP A 21 2.30 -4.13 8.18
C TRP A 21 2.80 -4.49 9.59
N SER A 22 3.95 -3.96 10.00
CA SER A 22 4.48 -4.14 11.36
C SER A 22 3.81 -3.23 12.38
N SER A 23 3.14 -2.15 11.95
CA SER A 23 2.58 -1.12 12.85
C SER A 23 1.70 -1.65 13.98
N PRO A 24 0.87 -2.71 13.83
CA PRO A 24 0.05 -3.25 14.92
C PRO A 24 0.82 -3.63 16.19
N PHE A 25 2.10 -3.99 16.07
CA PHE A 25 2.91 -4.52 17.17
C PHE A 25 3.64 -3.45 17.99
N TRP A 26 3.80 -2.24 17.46
CA TRP A 26 4.62 -1.18 18.09
C TRP A 26 3.98 0.21 18.07
N LEU A 27 2.90 0.42 17.30
CA LEU A 27 2.14 1.68 17.29
C LEU A 27 0.75 1.47 17.88
N PRO A 28 0.25 2.43 18.69
CA PRO A 28 -1.10 2.39 19.21
C PRO A 28 -2.13 2.47 18.08
N TRP A 29 -3.25 1.75 18.22
CA TRP A 29 -4.28 1.61 17.19
C TRP A 29 -4.89 2.95 16.76
N GLU A 30 -4.91 3.96 17.63
CA GLU A 30 -5.37 5.32 17.31
C GLU A 30 -4.50 5.98 16.23
N LEU A 31 -3.18 5.80 16.31
CA LEU A 31 -2.25 6.33 15.29
C LEU A 31 -2.41 5.58 13.97
N ILE A 32 -2.64 4.27 14.03
CA ILE A 32 -2.92 3.45 12.85
C ILE A 32 -4.20 3.93 12.17
N LEU A 33 -5.26 4.19 12.94
CA LEU A 33 -6.53 4.71 12.43
C LEU A 33 -6.36 6.08 11.78
N ILE A 34 -5.62 7.00 12.40
CA ILE A 34 -5.29 8.31 11.81
C ILE A 34 -4.54 8.11 10.49
N GLY A 35 -3.55 7.21 10.46
CA GLY A 35 -2.80 6.88 9.25
C GLY A 35 -3.68 6.36 8.12
N ILE A 36 -4.65 5.49 8.44
CA ILE A 36 -5.63 4.97 7.48
C ILE A 36 -6.52 6.10 6.93
N ILE A 37 -7.00 7.01 7.79
CA ILE A 37 -7.81 8.16 7.37
C ILE A 37 -7.00 9.07 6.44
N LEU A 38 -5.75 9.38 6.78
CA LEU A 38 -4.85 10.17 5.94
C LEU A 38 -4.57 9.48 4.60
N TYR A 39 -4.41 8.16 4.60
CA TYR A 39 -4.22 7.38 3.39
C TYR A 39 -5.46 7.44 2.47
N TYR A 40 -6.68 7.28 3.01
CA TYR A 40 -7.91 7.44 2.24
C TYR A 40 -8.08 8.88 1.72
N LEU A 41 -7.73 9.87 2.53
CA LEU A 41 -7.75 11.28 2.09
C LEU A 41 -6.78 11.49 0.92
N GLN A 42 -5.59 10.89 0.99
CA GLN A 42 -4.63 10.92 -0.11
C GLN A 42 -5.19 10.25 -1.37
N LEU A 43 -5.84 9.08 -1.25
CA LEU A 43 -6.50 8.42 -2.37
C LEU A 43 -7.61 9.28 -2.97
N LEU A 44 -8.36 10.02 -2.16
CA LEU A 44 -9.41 10.93 -2.62
C LEU A 44 -8.83 12.11 -3.42
N LEU A 45 -7.79 12.76 -2.89
CA LEU A 45 -7.20 13.97 -3.48
C LEU A 45 -6.27 13.68 -4.67
N VAL A 46 -5.41 12.68 -4.54
CA VAL A 46 -4.37 12.35 -5.53
C VAL A 46 -4.83 11.26 -6.49
N GLY A 47 -5.78 10.42 -6.05
CA GLY A 47 -6.29 9.30 -6.83
C GLY A 47 -5.52 8.01 -6.72
N ASP A 48 -4.36 8.03 -6.07
CA ASP A 48 -3.42 6.92 -5.94
C ASP A 48 -2.45 7.21 -4.79
N CYS A 49 -1.65 6.22 -4.40
CA CYS A 49 -0.53 6.48 -3.51
C CYS A 49 0.49 7.41 -4.18
N ILE A 50 0.93 8.46 -3.49
CA ILE A 50 1.90 9.43 -4.01
C ILE A 50 3.18 8.71 -4.48
N LEU A 51 3.65 7.72 -3.71
CA LEU A 51 4.84 6.93 -4.06
C LEU A 51 4.60 6.10 -5.33
N THR A 52 3.44 5.46 -5.50
CA THR A 52 3.09 4.74 -6.73
C THR A 52 3.13 5.67 -7.93
N LYS A 53 2.50 6.84 -7.81
CA LYS A 53 2.44 7.85 -8.89
C LYS A 53 3.83 8.35 -9.29
N TRP A 54 4.70 8.58 -8.31
CA TRP A 54 6.08 8.99 -8.54
C TRP A 54 6.95 7.87 -9.12
N GLN A 55 6.76 6.63 -8.65
CA GLN A 55 7.55 5.47 -9.08
C GLN A 55 7.25 5.10 -10.53
N PHE A 56 5.97 5.05 -10.92
CA PHE A 56 5.57 4.59 -12.25
C PHE A 56 5.36 5.72 -13.26
N LYS A 57 5.30 7.00 -12.81
CA LYS A 57 4.96 8.18 -13.64
C LYS A 57 3.77 7.95 -14.58
N SER A 58 2.91 7.00 -14.22
CA SER A 58 1.90 6.44 -15.09
C SER A 58 0.67 7.34 -15.05
N GLN A 59 0.16 7.75 -16.22
CA GLN A 59 -1.17 8.37 -16.30
C GLN A 59 -2.30 7.36 -16.04
N ARG A 60 -2.01 6.05 -16.10
CA ARG A 60 -2.98 4.99 -15.84
C ARG A 60 -2.89 4.52 -14.38
N ARG A 61 -4.01 4.66 -13.67
CA ARG A 61 -4.26 4.33 -12.25
C ARG A 61 -4.19 2.83 -11.90
N GLU A 62 -3.86 1.97 -12.84
CA GLU A 62 -4.00 0.51 -12.67
C GLU A 62 -2.77 -0.16 -12.08
N MET A 63 -1.60 0.47 -12.16
CA MET A 63 -0.35 -0.16 -11.73
C MET A 63 -0.02 0.21 -10.28
N THR A 64 -0.33 -0.69 -9.34
CA THR A 64 0.09 -0.58 -7.93
C THR A 64 1.44 -1.25 -7.70
N PHE A 65 2.10 -0.92 -6.58
CA PHE A 65 3.33 -1.61 -6.16
C PHE A 65 3.12 -3.13 -6.04
N TYR A 66 1.99 -3.55 -5.45
CA TYR A 66 1.62 -4.96 -5.34
C TYR A 66 1.41 -5.61 -6.72
N ALA A 67 0.72 -4.95 -7.65
CA ALA A 67 0.54 -5.46 -9.00
C ALA A 67 1.89 -5.64 -9.72
N HIS A 68 2.81 -4.69 -9.56
CA HIS A 68 4.16 -4.79 -10.13
C HIS A 68 4.95 -5.98 -9.56
N VAL A 69 4.93 -6.20 -8.24
CA VAL A 69 5.61 -7.35 -7.63
C VAL A 69 4.98 -8.68 -8.09
N LEU A 70 3.65 -8.76 -8.14
CA LEU A 70 2.93 -9.97 -8.56
C LEU A 70 3.16 -10.30 -10.04
N GLU A 71 3.14 -9.31 -10.93
CA GLU A 71 3.46 -9.50 -12.35
C GLU A 71 4.90 -9.98 -12.54
N LYS A 72 5.84 -9.46 -11.74
CA LYS A 72 7.24 -9.87 -11.77
C LYS A 72 7.46 -11.30 -11.30
N LEU A 73 6.57 -11.82 -10.44
CA LEU A 73 6.54 -13.22 -10.02
C LEU A 73 5.91 -14.15 -11.09
N GLY A 74 5.52 -13.61 -12.25
CA GLY A 74 5.01 -14.39 -13.39
C GLY A 74 3.51 -14.64 -13.35
N PHE A 75 2.78 -14.02 -12.42
CA PHE A 75 1.33 -14.16 -12.34
C PHE A 75 0.61 -13.10 -13.17
N GLN A 76 -0.46 -13.53 -13.86
CA GLN A 76 -1.38 -12.62 -14.54
C GLN A 76 -2.62 -12.39 -13.68
N PHE A 77 -2.67 -11.25 -13.00
CA PHE A 77 -3.81 -10.85 -12.19
C PHE A 77 -4.54 -9.65 -12.79
N ASP A 78 -5.82 -9.55 -12.45
CA ASP A 78 -6.60 -8.35 -12.70
C ASP A 78 -6.12 -7.21 -11.78
N ARG A 79 -5.44 -6.23 -12.38
CA ARG A 79 -4.88 -5.05 -11.72
C ARG A 79 -5.91 -4.28 -10.90
N HIS A 80 -7.16 -4.25 -11.34
CA HIS A 80 -8.25 -3.57 -10.62
C HIS A 80 -8.55 -4.27 -9.29
N LYS A 81 -8.57 -5.61 -9.27
CA LYS A 81 -8.80 -6.41 -8.05
C LYS A 81 -7.64 -6.28 -7.06
N VAL A 82 -6.40 -6.33 -7.56
CA VAL A 82 -5.21 -6.15 -6.73
C VAL A 82 -5.22 -4.78 -6.08
N ARG A 83 -5.56 -3.74 -6.85
CA ARG A 83 -5.72 -2.39 -6.33
C ARG A 83 -6.80 -2.30 -5.27
N PHE A 84 -8.01 -2.78 -5.55
CA PHE A 84 -9.10 -2.75 -4.57
C PHE A 84 -8.71 -3.45 -3.26
N THR A 85 -8.01 -4.58 -3.38
CA THR A 85 -7.49 -5.31 -2.22
C THR A 85 -6.48 -4.47 -1.44
N ALA A 86 -5.53 -3.84 -2.13
CA ALA A 86 -4.52 -3.01 -1.48
C ALA A 86 -5.10 -1.73 -0.85
N ASP A 87 -6.04 -1.08 -1.52
CA ASP A 87 -6.60 0.21 -1.11
C ASP A 87 -7.66 0.06 0.00
N TYR A 88 -8.44 -1.03 0.02
CA TYR A 88 -9.57 -1.19 0.94
C TYR A 88 -9.45 -2.38 1.91
N ILE A 89 -8.96 -3.53 1.43
CA ILE A 89 -8.92 -4.75 2.25
C ILE A 89 -7.72 -4.71 3.21
N MET A 90 -6.52 -4.36 2.72
CA MET A 90 -5.31 -4.34 3.54
C MET A 90 -5.38 -3.38 4.74
N PRO A 91 -5.84 -2.12 4.61
CA PRO A 91 -5.96 -1.22 5.76
C PRO A 91 -6.92 -1.76 6.83
N GLY A 92 -8.02 -2.38 6.39
CA GLY A 92 -8.98 -3.02 7.29
C GLY A 92 -8.38 -4.21 8.04
N ILE A 93 -7.59 -5.05 7.36
CA ILE A 93 -6.86 -6.16 8.00
C ILE A 93 -5.88 -5.63 9.04
N ILE A 94 -5.08 -4.61 8.71
CA ILE A 94 -4.09 -4.04 9.64
C ILE A 94 -4.77 -3.47 10.89
N LEU A 95 -5.86 -2.71 10.72
CA LEU A 95 -6.62 -2.20 11.85
C LEU A 95 -7.23 -3.33 12.69
N GLY A 96 -7.79 -4.35 12.04
CA GLY A 96 -8.35 -5.52 12.72
C GLY A 96 -7.29 -6.27 13.55
N ILE A 97 -6.10 -6.49 12.99
CA ILE A 97 -4.97 -7.09 13.71
C ILE A 97 -4.54 -6.20 14.88
N ALA A 98 -4.44 -4.88 14.68
CA ALA A 98 -4.06 -3.95 15.75
C ALA A 98 -5.04 -3.96 16.91
N LEU A 99 -6.35 -3.92 16.62
CA LEU A 99 -7.39 -4.00 17.63
C LEU A 99 -7.35 -5.34 18.37
N LEU A 100 -7.25 -6.46 17.64
CA LEU A 100 -7.16 -7.78 18.25
C LEU A 100 -5.91 -7.96 19.11
N TRP A 101 -4.77 -7.38 18.72
CA TRP A 101 -3.50 -7.51 19.45
C TRP A 101 -3.41 -6.60 20.69
N GLN A 102 -4.03 -5.42 20.63
CA GLN A 102 -3.89 -4.41 21.70
C GLN A 102 -5.04 -4.42 22.71
N LEU A 103 -6.22 -4.95 22.32
CA LEU A 103 -7.40 -5.00 23.19
C LEU A 103 -7.68 -6.40 23.78
N LEU A 104 -7.07 -7.45 23.24
CA LEU A 104 -7.15 -8.83 23.75
C LEU A 104 -5.90 -9.20 24.53
#